data_AF-A0A4U7ET23-F1
#
_entry.id   AF-A0A4U7ET23-F1
#
_cell.length_a   1.000
_cell.length_b   1.000
_cell.length_c   1.000
_cell.angle_alpha   90.00
_cell.angle_beta   90.00
_cell.angle_gamma   90.00
#
_symmetry.space_group_name_H-M   'P 1'
#
loop_
_entity.id
_entity.type
_entity.pdbx_description
1 polymer ?
#
loop_
_entity_poly.entity_id
_entity_poly.type
_entity_poly.pdbx_seq_one_letter_code
_entity_poly.pdbx_strand_id
1 'polypeptide(L)'
;MSKTKQADGVIHEDQLLNFLVNRLDEEVPLSLANNAEITSEDIYEVLVGACADGTSVSTLCASSQNTPAANTILYHLRTKFEPERLERVANTLLRKDLDELLPEQVEVCADFHLRPYYGDEDDTDGLYHSVAKRGTTAFHAYATLY
;
A
#
# COMPACT_ATOMS: atom_id res chain seq x y z
N MET A 1 27.10 -19.32 -29.26
CA MET A 1 26.67 -19.46 -27.86
C MET A 1 26.63 -18.08 -27.24
N SER A 2 25.44 -17.48 -27.12
CA SER A 2 25.27 -16.20 -26.42
C SER A 2 25.42 -16.46 -24.92
N LYS A 3 26.38 -15.80 -24.28
CA LYS A 3 26.52 -15.82 -22.82
C LYS A 3 25.49 -14.84 -22.26
N THR A 4 24.35 -15.34 -21.82
CA THR A 4 23.42 -14.54 -21.01
C THR A 4 24.17 -14.17 -19.72
N LYS A 5 24.50 -12.88 -19.55
CA LYS A 5 25.05 -12.38 -18.29
C LYS A 5 24.00 -12.61 -17.20
N GLN A 6 24.33 -13.45 -16.22
CA GLN A 6 23.54 -13.60 -15.01
C GLN A 6 23.56 -12.26 -14.26
N ALA A 7 22.41 -11.82 -13.76
CA ALA A 7 22.30 -10.61 -12.93
C ALA A 7 23.23 -10.75 -11.71
N ASP A 8 23.88 -9.66 -11.31
CA ASP A 8 24.91 -9.61 -10.26
C ASP A 8 24.38 -9.81 -8.83
N GLY A 9 23.08 -10.07 -8.68
CA GLY A 9 22.42 -10.25 -7.39
C GLY A 9 22.22 -8.94 -6.62
N VAL A 10 22.46 -7.79 -7.25
CA VAL A 10 22.26 -6.46 -6.67
C VAL A 10 21.06 -5.80 -7.35
N ILE A 11 20.16 -5.23 -6.56
CA ILE A 11 19.08 -4.40 -7.08
C ILE A 11 19.65 -3.01 -7.32
N HIS A 12 19.72 -2.60 -8.58
CA HIS A 12 20.14 -1.25 -8.95
C HIS A 12 18.93 -0.31 -9.00
N GLU A 13 19.17 0.95 -8.67
CA GLU A 13 18.12 1.97 -8.55
C GLU A 13 17.34 2.18 -9.86
N ASP A 14 18.07 2.25 -10.98
CA ASP A 14 17.50 2.38 -12.31
C ASP A 14 16.64 1.17 -12.70
N GLN A 15 17.05 -0.03 -12.32
CA GLN A 15 16.28 -1.25 -12.54
C GLN A 15 14.99 -1.26 -11.73
N LEU A 16 15.05 -0.85 -10.45
CA LEU A 16 13.89 -0.76 -9.59
C LEU A 16 12.91 0.32 -10.06
N LEU A 17 13.41 1.50 -10.43
CA LEU A 17 12.60 2.58 -10.97
C LEU A 17 11.88 2.15 -12.25
N ASN A 18 12.61 1.58 -13.21
CA ASN A 18 12.02 1.06 -14.45
C ASN A 18 10.98 -0.04 -14.17
N PHE A 19 11.25 -0.93 -13.22
CA PHE A 19 10.27 -1.95 -12.82
C PHE A 19 8.98 -1.32 -12.28
N LEU A 20 9.08 -0.34 -11.38
CA LEU A 20 7.93 0.33 -10.79
C LEU A 20 7.14 1.14 -11.83
N VAL A 21 7.82 1.91 -12.67
CA VAL A 21 7.20 2.71 -13.74
C VAL A 21 6.44 1.81 -14.71
N ASN A 22 7.06 0.73 -15.19
CA ASN A 22 6.40 -0.20 -16.11
C ASN A 22 5.19 -0.88 -15.46
N ARG A 23 5.29 -1.29 -14.19
CA ARG A 23 4.15 -1.91 -13.48
C ARG A 23 3.00 -0.94 -13.26
N LEU A 24 3.30 0.31 -12.93
CA LEU A 24 2.26 1.32 -12.77
C LEU A 24 1.59 1.66 -14.10
N ASP A 25 2.35 1.73 -15.19
CA ASP A 25 1.79 1.99 -16.52
C ASP A 25 0.87 0.84 -16.99
N GLU A 26 1.28 -0.41 -16.76
CA GLU A 26 0.48 -1.59 -17.09
C GLU A 26 -0.82 -1.67 -16.27
N GLU A 27 -0.73 -1.51 -14.95
CA GLU A 27 -1.84 -1.81 -14.05
C GLU A 27 -2.77 -0.59 -13.82
N VAL A 28 -2.21 0.62 -13.92
CA VAL A 28 -2.89 1.91 -13.74
C VAL A 28 -2.62 2.79 -14.97
N PRO A 29 -3.15 2.46 -16.16
CA PRO A 29 -2.86 3.21 -17.38
C PRO A 29 -3.41 4.64 -17.29
N LEU A 30 -2.57 5.62 -17.66
CA LEU A 30 -2.96 7.02 -17.81
C LEU A 30 -3.29 7.33 -19.26
N SER A 31 -4.56 7.61 -19.55
CA SER A 31 -4.96 8.02 -20.90
C SER A 31 -4.62 9.49 -21.14
N LEU A 32 -3.60 9.71 -21.97
CA LEU A 32 -3.17 11.03 -22.45
C LEU A 32 -3.74 11.30 -23.84
N ALA A 33 -3.86 12.57 -24.21
CA ALA A 33 -4.28 12.95 -25.56
C ALA A 33 -3.16 12.64 -26.57
N ASN A 34 -3.50 12.29 -27.81
CA ASN A 34 -2.53 11.90 -28.86
C ASN A 34 -1.49 12.98 -29.18
N ASN A 35 -1.73 14.23 -28.81
CA ASN A 35 -0.83 15.37 -29.01
C ASN A 35 -0.16 15.84 -27.70
N ALA A 36 -0.22 15.04 -26.64
CA ALA A 36 0.50 15.35 -25.40
C ALA A 36 2.01 15.27 -25.65
N GLU A 37 2.75 16.27 -25.16
CA GLU A 37 4.22 16.34 -25.23
C GLU A 37 4.90 15.51 -24.12
N ILE A 38 4.11 14.79 -23.34
CA ILE A 38 4.47 14.06 -22.12
C ILE A 38 3.84 12.66 -22.21
N THR A 39 4.56 11.67 -21.71
CA THR A 39 4.15 10.27 -21.64
C THR A 39 3.65 9.90 -20.24
N SER A 40 2.99 8.74 -20.11
CA SER A 40 2.57 8.23 -18.80
C SER A 40 3.78 7.81 -17.97
N GLU A 41 4.83 7.32 -18.62
CA GLU A 41 6.11 6.99 -18.00
C GLU A 41 6.76 8.21 -17.35
N ASP A 42 6.78 9.37 -18.03
CA ASP A 42 7.32 10.61 -17.47
C ASP A 42 6.57 11.04 -16.19
N ILE A 43 5.24 10.81 -16.15
CA ILE A 43 4.41 11.11 -14.98
C ILE A 43 4.75 10.14 -13.84
N TYR A 44 4.90 8.86 -14.15
CA TYR A 44 5.19 7.83 -13.17
C TYR A 44 6.60 7.89 -12.61
N GLU A 45 7.59 8.24 -13.43
CA GLU A 45 8.97 8.43 -12.97
C GLU A 45 9.03 9.50 -11.88
N VAL A 46 8.34 10.62 -12.09
CA VAL A 46 8.27 11.71 -11.11
C VAL A 46 7.47 11.34 -9.88
N LEU A 47 6.35 10.62 -10.04
CA LEU A 47 5.56 10.15 -8.91
C LEU A 47 6.37 9.19 -8.02
N VAL A 48 7.01 8.19 -8.62
CA VAL A 48 7.82 7.20 -7.92
C VAL A 48 9.04 7.87 -7.28
N GLY A 49 9.75 8.74 -8.00
CA GLY A 49 10.88 9.47 -7.44
C GLY A 49 10.48 10.33 -6.24
N ALA A 50 9.33 11.02 -6.31
CA ALA A 50 8.87 11.87 -5.21
C ALA A 50 8.51 11.03 -3.98
N CYS A 51 7.90 9.86 -4.19
CA CYS A 51 7.60 8.91 -3.11
C CYS A 51 8.88 8.30 -2.51
N ALA A 52 9.86 7.93 -3.33
CA ALA A 52 11.12 7.36 -2.88
C ALA A 52 11.93 8.37 -2.04
N ASP A 53 11.95 9.62 -2.46
CA ASP A 53 12.65 10.71 -1.77
C ASP A 53 11.86 11.27 -0.57
N GLY A 54 10.60 10.84 -0.38
CA GLY A 54 9.73 11.38 0.67
C GLY A 54 9.43 12.88 0.49
N THR A 55 9.39 13.35 -0.76
CA THR A 55 9.26 14.77 -1.12
C THR A 55 8.00 15.01 -1.97
N SER A 56 7.76 16.28 -2.32
CA SER A 56 6.64 16.62 -3.21
C SER A 56 7.06 16.54 -4.68
N VAL A 57 6.09 16.26 -5.57
CA VAL A 57 6.28 16.33 -7.04
C VAL A 57 6.90 17.67 -7.45
N SER A 58 6.41 18.79 -6.90
CA SER A 58 6.94 20.12 -7.20
C SER A 58 8.40 20.28 -6.77
N THR A 59 8.77 19.73 -5.62
CA THR A 59 10.15 19.76 -5.12
C THR A 59 11.06 18.96 -6.04
N LEU A 60 10.65 17.73 -6.39
CA LEU A 60 11.42 16.86 -7.27
C LEU A 60 11.64 17.50 -8.65
N CYS A 61 10.58 18.01 -9.28
CA CYS A 61 10.71 18.69 -10.58
C CYS A 61 11.62 19.93 -10.52
N ALA A 62 11.73 20.60 -9.36
CA ALA A 62 12.61 21.76 -9.20
C ALA A 62 14.08 21.37 -9.00
N SER A 63 14.35 20.19 -8.42
CA SER A 63 15.71 19.68 -8.19
C SER A 63 16.24 18.82 -9.34
N SER A 64 15.37 18.24 -10.15
CA SER A 64 15.73 17.32 -11.24
C SER A 64 15.96 18.04 -12.58
N GLN A 65 16.89 17.52 -13.38
CA GLN A 65 17.13 17.98 -14.75
C GLN A 65 16.25 17.19 -15.71
N ASN A 66 15.75 17.83 -16.78
CA ASN A 66 14.90 17.20 -17.81
C ASN A 66 13.56 16.61 -17.33
N THR A 67 12.98 17.16 -16.27
CA THR A 67 11.64 16.77 -15.84
C THR A 67 10.56 17.67 -16.48
N PRO A 68 9.39 17.12 -16.86
CA PRO A 68 8.25 17.95 -17.27
C PRO A 68 7.89 18.95 -16.17
N ALA A 69 7.23 20.05 -16.56
CA ALA A 69 6.79 21.05 -15.59
C ALA A 69 5.86 20.41 -14.53
N ALA A 70 6.13 20.69 -13.25
CA ALA A 70 5.37 20.12 -12.12
C ALA A 70 3.84 20.30 -12.28
N ASN A 71 3.40 21.44 -12.80
CA ASN A 71 1.99 21.72 -13.04
C ASN A 71 1.35 20.78 -14.07
N THR A 72 2.10 20.38 -15.10
CA THR A 72 1.64 19.42 -16.12
C THR A 72 1.43 18.05 -15.48
N ILE A 73 2.40 17.59 -14.68
CA ILE A 73 2.33 16.30 -13.98
C ILE A 73 1.17 16.29 -12.98
N LEU A 74 1.08 17.31 -12.13
CA LEU A 74 0.01 17.43 -11.15
C LEU A 74 -1.37 17.52 -11.79
N TYR A 75 -1.49 18.16 -12.96
CA TYR A 75 -2.74 18.19 -13.71
C TYR A 75 -3.18 16.78 -14.12
N HIS A 76 -2.29 15.98 -14.70
CA HIS A 76 -2.62 14.62 -15.12
C HIS A 76 -2.89 13.69 -13.93
N LEU A 77 -2.08 13.77 -12.86
CA LEU A 77 -2.35 13.01 -11.64
C LEU A 77 -3.72 13.35 -11.05
N ARG A 78 -4.12 14.63 -11.02
CA ARG A 78 -5.42 15.01 -10.46
C ARG A 78 -6.62 14.64 -11.33
N THR A 79 -6.43 14.53 -12.65
CA THR A 79 -7.54 14.39 -13.60
C THR A 79 -7.66 12.99 -14.20
N LYS A 80 -6.59 12.19 -14.16
CA LYS A 80 -6.49 10.90 -14.85
C LYS A 80 -6.05 9.75 -13.94
N PHE A 81 -5.33 10.03 -12.86
CA PHE A 81 -4.91 8.98 -11.94
C PHE A 81 -6.11 8.51 -11.10
N GLU A 82 -6.22 7.21 -10.90
CA GLU A 82 -7.30 6.57 -10.15
C GLU A 82 -6.72 5.89 -8.89
N PRO A 83 -6.63 6.59 -7.74
CA PRO A 83 -6.08 6.02 -6.51
C PRO A 83 -6.79 4.74 -6.07
N GLU A 84 -8.11 4.66 -6.28
CA GLU A 84 -8.91 3.48 -5.94
C GLU A 84 -8.54 2.27 -6.80
N ARG A 85 -8.12 2.50 -8.06
CA ARG A 85 -7.61 1.43 -8.92
C ARG A 85 -6.26 0.96 -8.45
N LEU A 86 -5.34 1.88 -8.11
CA LEU A 86 -4.04 1.53 -7.53
C LEU A 86 -4.24 0.69 -6.27
N GLU A 87 -5.10 1.11 -5.35
CA GLU A 87 -5.37 0.38 -4.12
C GLU A 87 -5.87 -1.04 -4.39
N ARG A 88 -6.82 -1.20 -5.33
CA ARG A 88 -7.33 -2.54 -5.70
C ARG A 88 -6.22 -3.43 -6.28
N VAL A 89 -5.42 -2.91 -7.19
CA VAL A 89 -4.30 -3.65 -7.82
C VAL A 89 -3.28 -4.02 -6.74
N ALA A 90 -2.81 -3.05 -5.95
CA ALA A 90 -1.82 -3.26 -4.91
C ALA A 90 -2.31 -4.30 -3.89
N ASN A 91 -3.55 -4.21 -3.42
CA ASN A 91 -4.13 -5.22 -2.53
C ASN A 91 -4.23 -6.61 -3.18
N THR A 92 -4.48 -6.68 -4.48
CA THR A 92 -4.55 -7.96 -5.20
C THR A 92 -3.16 -8.60 -5.32
N LEU A 93 -2.15 -7.82 -5.70
CA LEU A 93 -0.76 -8.26 -5.79
C LEU A 93 -0.22 -8.65 -4.42
N LEU A 94 -0.44 -7.80 -3.41
CA LEU A 94 -0.06 -8.09 -2.03
C LEU A 94 -0.67 -9.40 -1.58
N ARG A 95 -1.98 -9.64 -1.73
CA ARG A 95 -2.60 -10.91 -1.31
C ARG A 95 -2.00 -12.13 -2.01
N LYS A 96 -1.75 -12.02 -3.32
CA LYS A 96 -1.18 -13.12 -4.12
C LYS A 96 0.22 -13.50 -3.61
N ASP A 97 1.06 -12.50 -3.34
CA ASP A 97 2.44 -12.74 -2.95
C ASP A 97 2.57 -12.99 -1.44
N LEU A 98 1.65 -12.45 -0.64
CA LEU A 98 1.61 -12.61 0.81
C LEU A 98 1.37 -14.07 1.21
N ASP A 99 0.56 -14.83 0.46
CA ASP A 99 0.35 -16.26 0.75
C ASP A 99 1.66 -17.09 0.61
N GLU A 100 2.57 -16.68 -0.28
CA GLU A 100 3.89 -17.33 -0.43
C GLU A 100 4.92 -16.84 0.60
N LEU A 101 4.74 -15.60 1.10
CA LEU A 101 5.67 -14.95 2.02
C LEU A 101 5.30 -15.14 3.50
N LEU A 102 4.03 -15.41 3.80
CA LEU A 102 3.59 -15.60 5.17
C LEU A 102 4.02 -16.97 5.68
N PRO A 103 4.64 -17.03 6.87
CA PRO A 103 4.83 -18.31 7.54
C PRO A 103 3.46 -18.95 7.86
N GLU A 104 3.39 -20.28 7.89
CA GLU A 104 2.17 -21.03 8.27
C GLU A 104 1.59 -20.58 9.63
N GLN A 105 2.42 -20.03 10.50
CA GLN A 105 2.03 -19.34 11.73
C GLN A 105 2.62 -17.93 11.78
N VAL A 106 1.75 -16.95 11.99
CA VAL A 106 2.12 -15.57 12.28
C VAL A 106 1.94 -15.29 13.76
N GLU A 107 2.94 -14.65 14.38
CA GLU A 107 2.78 -14.06 15.70
C GLU A 107 1.98 -12.76 15.56
N VAL A 108 0.78 -12.74 16.13
CA VAL A 108 -0.11 -11.57 16.13
C VAL A 108 -0.27 -11.02 17.54
N CYS A 109 -0.32 -9.71 17.66
CA CYS A 109 -0.61 -9.07 18.94
C CYS A 109 -2.13 -9.00 19.10
N ALA A 110 -2.67 -9.67 20.13
CA ALA A 110 -4.09 -9.61 20.45
C ALA A 110 -4.34 -8.63 21.60
N ASP A 111 -5.16 -7.60 21.37
CA ASP A 111 -5.70 -6.76 22.43
C ASP A 111 -7.12 -7.19 22.79
N PHE A 112 -7.41 -7.33 24.09
CA PHE A 112 -8.71 -7.75 24.60
C PHE A 112 -9.45 -6.60 25.27
N HIS A 113 -10.59 -6.23 24.70
CA HIS A 113 -11.50 -5.26 25.28
C HIS A 113 -12.62 -5.96 26.04
N LEU A 114 -12.65 -5.77 27.37
CA LEU A 114 -13.69 -6.32 28.25
C LEU A 114 -14.76 -5.27 28.56
N ARG A 115 -15.99 -5.50 28.10
CA ARG A 115 -17.16 -4.67 28.43
C ARG A 115 -17.98 -5.33 29.55
N PRO A 116 -18.09 -4.71 30.74
CA PRO A 116 -18.88 -5.22 31.86
C PRO A 116 -20.30 -5.57 31.47
N TYR A 117 -20.78 -6.73 31.92
CA TYR A 117 -22.15 -7.18 31.77
C TYR A 117 -22.86 -7.21 33.13
N TYR A 118 -24.12 -6.78 33.15
CA TYR A 118 -24.95 -6.68 34.37
C TYR A 118 -26.36 -7.25 34.18
N GLY A 119 -26.61 -7.94 33.07
CA GLY A 119 -27.90 -8.59 32.82
C GLY A 119 -27.94 -9.99 33.42
N ASP A 120 -28.87 -10.81 32.95
CA ASP A 120 -28.99 -12.21 33.36
C ASP A 120 -27.90 -13.05 32.70
N GLU A 121 -27.00 -13.62 33.51
CA GLU A 121 -25.91 -14.47 33.01
C GLU A 121 -26.42 -15.85 32.58
N ASP A 122 -27.53 -16.34 33.15
CA ASP A 122 -28.08 -17.66 32.84
C ASP A 122 -28.81 -17.68 31.47
N ASP A 123 -29.23 -16.51 30.99
CA ASP A 123 -29.92 -16.33 29.70
C ASP A 123 -29.01 -15.71 28.61
N THR A 124 -27.70 -15.56 28.89
CA THR A 124 -26.75 -14.91 27.97
C THR A 124 -25.51 -15.75 27.70
N ASP A 125 -25.47 -16.34 26.51
CA ASP A 125 -24.32 -17.09 26.02
C ASP A 125 -23.11 -16.19 25.69
N GLY A 126 -21.91 -16.78 25.74
CA GLY A 126 -20.68 -16.14 25.26
C GLY A 126 -20.12 -15.06 26.19
N LEU A 127 -20.55 -15.04 27.45
CA LEU A 127 -19.93 -14.21 28.47
C LEU A 127 -18.54 -14.74 28.83
N TYR A 128 -17.59 -13.82 28.95
CA TYR A 128 -16.26 -14.07 29.46
C TYR A 128 -16.18 -13.69 30.93
N HIS A 129 -15.67 -14.59 31.76
CA HIS A 129 -15.52 -14.34 33.20
C HIS A 129 -14.06 -14.08 33.58
N SER A 130 -13.86 -13.03 34.38
CA SER A 130 -12.54 -12.61 34.86
C SER A 130 -12.64 -12.12 36.32
N VAL A 131 -11.51 -11.79 36.92
CA VAL A 131 -11.46 -11.01 38.17
C VAL A 131 -12.40 -9.80 38.09
N ALA A 132 -13.01 -9.47 39.23
CA ALA A 132 -14.00 -8.42 39.32
C ALA A 132 -13.43 -7.08 38.83
N LYS A 133 -14.13 -6.45 37.88
CA LYS A 133 -13.83 -5.11 37.38
C LYS A 133 -15.13 -4.34 37.26
N ARG A 134 -15.14 -3.09 37.74
CA ARG A 134 -16.32 -2.22 37.72
C ARG A 134 -17.58 -2.88 38.33
N GLY A 135 -17.40 -3.74 39.33
CA GLY A 135 -18.52 -4.34 40.08
C GLY A 135 -19.16 -5.59 39.44
N THR A 136 -18.57 -6.16 38.39
CA THR A 136 -19.00 -7.45 37.82
C THR A 136 -17.80 -8.33 37.49
N THR A 137 -18.05 -9.64 37.39
CA THR A 137 -17.10 -10.65 36.90
C THR A 137 -17.41 -11.10 35.48
N ALA A 138 -18.57 -10.72 34.92
CA ALA A 138 -19.00 -11.09 33.58
C ALA A 138 -18.78 -9.97 32.56
N PHE A 139 -18.31 -10.32 31.37
CA PHE A 139 -17.96 -9.37 30.32
C PHE A 139 -18.33 -9.90 28.93
N HIS A 140 -18.67 -9.00 28.01
CA HIS A 140 -18.46 -9.26 26.59
C HIS A 140 -16.99 -8.97 26.26
N ALA A 141 -16.28 -9.99 25.78
CA ALA A 141 -14.88 -9.88 25.37
C ALA A 141 -14.77 -9.72 23.85
N TYR A 142 -14.00 -8.73 23.41
CA TYR A 142 -13.69 -8.51 22.00
C TYR A 142 -12.18 -8.53 21.84
N ALA A 143 -11.69 -9.24 20.84
CA ALA A 143 -10.27 -9.27 20.49
C ALA A 143 -10.03 -8.48 19.20
N THR A 144 -9.02 -7.62 19.21
CA THR A 144 -8.47 -6.98 18.01
C THR A 144 -7.09 -7.57 17.75
N LEU A 145 -6.83 -8.03 16.53
CA LEU A 145 -5.54 -8.57 16.12
C LEU A 145 -4.77 -7.48 15.36
N TYR A 146 -3.51 -7.27 15.74
CA TYR A 146 -2.55 -6.36 15.11
C TYR A 146 -1.36 -7.13 14.54
#